data_AF-A0A0R1KXA5-F1
#
_entry.id   AF-A0A0R1KXA5-F1
#
_cell.length_a   1.000
_cell.length_b   1.000
_cell.length_c   1.000
_cell.angle_alpha   90.00
_cell.angle_beta   90.00
_cell.angle_gamma   90.00
#
_symmetry.space_group_name_H-M   'P 1'
#
loop_
_entity.id
_entity.type
_entity.pdbx_description
1 polymer ?
#
loop_
_entity_poly.entity_id
_entity_poly.type
_entity_poly.pdbx_seq_one_letter_code
_entity_poly.pdbx_strand_id
1 'polypeptide(L)' 'MTEQEFDKKFDEFIKQFNESFDSKDNMDQIGKIALKNTDSEEDIAFNTEHIYQQQRVDNLVRLALKNFLELD' A
#
# COMPACT_ATOMS: atom_id res chain seq x y z
N MET A 1 -24.89 -3.19 5.89
CA MET A 1 -24.53 -1.95 5.17
C MET A 1 -25.27 -1.95 3.85
N THR A 2 -25.86 -0.82 3.43
CA THR A 2 -26.39 -0.66 2.07
C THR A 2 -25.27 -0.46 1.06
N GLU A 3 -25.55 -0.63 -0.23
CA GLU A 3 -24.57 -0.41 -1.31
C GLU A 3 -24.03 1.03 -1.31
N GLN A 4 -24.92 2.03 -1.18
CA GLN A 4 -24.51 3.45 -1.11
C GLN A 4 -23.65 3.77 0.11
N GLU A 5 -23.93 3.16 1.27
CA GLU A 5 -23.10 3.32 2.47
C GLU A 5 -21.73 2.64 2.30
N PHE A 6 -21.67 1.52 1.58
CA PHE A 6 -20.43 0.83 1.25
C PHE A 6 -19.57 1.67 0.32
N ASP A 7 -20.12 2.15 -0.79
CA ASP A 7 -19.38 2.93 -1.78
C ASP A 7 -18.76 4.18 -1.16
N LYS A 8 -19.55 4.91 -0.35
CA LYS A 8 -19.03 6.08 0.38
C LYS A 8 -17.87 5.72 1.31
N LYS A 9 -18.02 4.65 2.10
CA LYS A 9 -16.95 4.20 3.01
C LYS A 9 -15.72 3.71 2.25
N PHE A 10 -15.93 3.06 1.11
CA PHE A 10 -14.85 2.57 0.25
C PHE A 10 -14.06 3.73 -0.37
N ASP A 11 -14.74 4.76 -0.87
CA ASP A 11 -14.08 5.96 -1.41
C ASP A 11 -13.25 6.68 -0.34
N GLU A 12 -13.79 6.86 0.86
CA GLU A 12 -13.08 7.44 2.00
C GLU A 12 -11.86 6.58 2.39
N PHE A 13 -12.02 5.25 2.43
CA PHE A 13 -10.96 4.30 2.71
C PHE A 13 -9.83 4.37 1.67
N ILE A 14 -10.14 4.35 0.37
CA ILE A 14 -9.14 4.41 -0.70
C ILE A 14 -8.38 5.75 -0.66
N LYS A 15 -9.10 6.85 -0.42
CA LYS A 15 -8.46 8.17 -0.29
C LYS A 15 -7.44 8.18 0.85
N GLN A 16 -7.84 7.74 2.05
CA GLN A 16 -6.95 7.67 3.21
C GLN A 16 -5.78 6.70 2.98
N PHE A 17 -6.04 5.56 2.35
CA PHE A 17 -5.00 4.60 1.99
C PHE A 17 -3.94 5.25 1.09
N ASN A 18 -4.34 5.91 0.00
CA ASN A 18 -3.39 6.54 -0.92
C ASN A 18 -2.58 7.65 -0.23
N GLU A 19 -3.23 8.53 0.54
CA GLU A 19 -2.55 9.61 1.28
C GLU A 19 -1.53 9.07 2.29
N SER A 20 -1.83 7.94 2.95
CA SER A 20 -0.94 7.33 3.94
C SER A 20 0.18 6.48 3.31
N PHE A 21 -0.13 5.72 2.26
CA PHE A 21 0.82 4.80 1.62
C PHE A 21 1.87 5.57 0.82
N ASP A 22 1.48 6.63 0.12
CA ASP A 22 2.42 7.45 -0.66
C ASP A 22 3.12 8.52 0.21
N SER A 23 3.06 8.38 1.54
CA SER A 23 3.79 9.24 2.46
C SER A 23 5.30 9.10 2.29
N LYS A 24 6.02 10.19 2.54
CA LYS A 24 7.49 10.22 2.43
C LYS A 24 8.16 9.14 3.28
N ASP A 25 7.67 8.92 4.50
CA ASP A 25 8.24 7.94 5.42
C ASP A 25 8.12 6.50 4.86
N ASN A 26 6.99 6.17 4.25
CA ASN A 26 6.80 4.85 3.63
C ASN A 26 7.65 4.69 2.37
N MET A 27 7.75 5.73 1.54
CA MET A 27 8.63 5.73 0.36
C MET A 27 10.11 5.58 0.75
N ASP A 28 10.55 6.27 1.81
CA ASP A 28 11.91 6.15 2.35
C ASP A 28 12.16 4.73 2.89
N GLN A 29 11.15 4.09 3.49
CA GLN A 29 11.24 2.70 3.93
C GLN A 29 11.34 1.72 2.76
N ILE A 30 10.52 1.88 1.72
CA ILE A 30 10.56 1.06 0.50
C ILE A 30 11.94 1.17 -0.17
N GLY A 31 12.47 2.39 -0.30
CA GLY A 31 13.82 2.61 -0.85
C GLY A 31 14.91 1.91 -0.03
N LYS A 32 14.82 1.94 1.31
CA LYS A 32 15.75 1.20 2.19
C LYS A 32 15.67 -0.31 2.02
N ILE A 33 14.48 -0.85 1.76
CA ILE A 33 14.30 -2.29 1.51
C ILE A 33 14.88 -2.65 0.15
N ALA A 34 14.62 -1.85 -0.88
CA ALA A 34 15.17 -2.04 -2.22
C ALA A 34 16.71 -2.04 -2.21
N LEU A 35 17.32 -1.08 -1.52
CA LEU A 35 18.78 -0.99 -1.34
C LEU A 35 19.38 -2.23 -0.64
N LYS A 36 18.66 -2.86 0.29
CA LYS A 36 19.13 -4.06 0.98
C LYS A 36 19.00 -5.34 0.15
N ASN A 37 18.13 -5.32 -0.86
CA ASN A 37 17.77 -6.48 -1.66
C ASN A 37 18.38 -6.44 -3.06
N THR A 38 19.30 -5.51 -3.33
CA THR A 38 19.96 -5.37 -4.63
C THR A 38 21.47 -5.26 -4.46
N ASP A 39 22.20 -6.05 -5.25
CA ASP A 39 23.67 -6.00 -5.32
C ASP A 39 24.16 -5.03 -6.42
N SER A 40 23.23 -4.57 -7.27
CA SER A 40 23.48 -3.68 -8.40
C SER A 40 22.80 -2.33 -8.18
N GLU A 41 23.57 -1.25 -8.29
CA GLU A 41 23.04 0.12 -8.20
C GLU A 41 22.08 0.45 -9.35
N GLU A 42 22.33 -0.14 -10.52
CA GLU A 42 21.50 0.06 -11.72
C GLU A 42 20.09 -0.53 -11.54
N ASP A 43 19.95 -1.55 -10.69
CA ASP A 43 18.69 -2.24 -10.43
C ASP A 43 17.89 -1.65 -9.26
N ILE A 44 18.44 -0.68 -8.50
CA ILE A 44 17.77 -0.08 -7.34
C ILE A 44 16.40 0.49 -7.71
N ALA A 45 16.31 1.23 -8.83
CA ALA A 45 15.06 1.87 -9.26
C ALA A 45 13.99 0.82 -9.60
N PHE A 46 14.38 -0.23 -10.32
CA PHE A 46 13.48 -1.33 -10.68
C PHE A 46 13.00 -2.10 -9.44
N ASN A 47 13.91 -2.42 -8.52
CA ASN A 47 13.57 -3.11 -7.28
C ASN A 47 12.70 -2.24 -6.36
N THR A 48 12.92 -0.93 -6.32
CA THR A 48 12.07 0.02 -5.59
C THR A 48 10.65 0.00 -6.11
N GLU A 49 10.47 0.08 -7.43
CA GLU A 49 9.14 0.00 -8.07
C GLU A 49 8.46 -1.34 -7.80
N HIS A 50 9.20 -2.44 -7.92
CA HIS A 50 8.66 -3.78 -7.64
C HIS A 50 8.15 -3.91 -6.21
N ILE A 51 8.95 -3.50 -5.23
CA ILE A 51 8.59 -3.54 -3.81
C ILE A 51 7.42 -2.58 -3.52
N TYR A 52 7.41 -1.40 -4.14
CA TYR A 52 6.31 -0.44 -4.02
C TYR A 52 4.99 -1.08 -4.45
N GLN A 53 4.93 -1.65 -5.66
CA GLN A 53 3.70 -2.25 -6.17
C GLN A 53 3.25 -3.44 -5.32
N GLN A 54 4.18 -4.31 -4.90
CA GLN A 54 3.87 -5.44 -4.04
C GLN A 54 3.27 -4.98 -2.70
N GLN A 55 3.97 -4.09 -1.98
CA GLN A 55 3.50 -3.62 -0.68
C GLN A 55 2.19 -2.82 -0.77
N ARG A 56 1.99 -2.09 -1.87
CA ARG A 56 0.75 -1.32 -2.09
C ARG A 56 -0.44 -2.26 -2.18
N VAL A 57 -0.34 -3.31 -2.98
CA VAL A 57 -1.41 -4.30 -3.14
C VAL A 57 -1.63 -5.06 -1.83
N ASP A 58 -0.56 -5.57 -1.21
CA ASP A 58 -0.64 -6.35 0.03
C ASP A 58 -1.29 -5.54 1.17
N ASN A 59 -0.90 -4.26 1.33
CA ASN A 59 -1.45 -3.40 2.35
C ASN A 59 -2.90 -2.99 2.05
N LEU A 60 -3.22 -2.69 0.79
CA LEU A 60 -4.59 -2.37 0.39
C LEU A 60 -5.54 -3.53 0.70
N VAL A 61 -5.17 -4.76 0.30
CA VAL A 61 -5.95 -5.97 0.58
C VAL A 61 -6.06 -6.18 2.09
N ARG A 62 -4.95 -6.16 2.82
CA ARG A 62 -4.95 -6.37 4.28
C ARG A 62 -5.84 -5.37 5.00
N LEU A 63 -5.77 -4.10 4.65
CA LEU A 63 -6.55 -3.05 5.28
C LEU A 63 -8.02 -3.12 4.87
N ALA A 64 -8.32 -3.46 3.62
CA ALA A 64 -9.70 -3.69 3.18
C ALA A 64 -10.34 -4.85 3.94
N LEU A 65 -9.64 -5.98 4.08
CA LEU A 65 -10.10 -7.12 4.87
C LEU A 65 -10.37 -6.69 6.33
N LYS A 66 -9.48 -5.91 6.95
CA LYS A 66 -9.69 -5.42 8.32
C LYS A 66 -10.85 -4.43 8.49
N ASN A 67 -11.12 -3.60 7.48
CA ASN A 67 -12.12 -2.54 7.57
C ASN A 67 -13.52 -3.00 7.15
N PHE A 68 -13.61 -3.98 6.25
CA PHE A 68 -14.88 -4.38 5.63
C PHE A 68 -15.30 -5.81 5.93
N LEU A 69 -14.40 -6.71 6.34
CA LEU A 69 -14.84 -7.97 6.94
C LEU A 69 -15.10 -7.75 8.42
N GLU A 70 -16.37 -7.87 8.79
CA GLU A 70 -16.76 -8.16 10.17
C GLU A 70 -16.24 -9.57 10.49
N LEU A 71 -15.06 -9.66 11.09
CA LEU A 71 -14.56 -10.91 11.67
C LEU A 71 -15.25 -11.05 13.03
N ASP A 72 -16.29 -11.89 13.08
CA ASP A 72 -16.91 -12.38 14.34
C ASP A 72 -15.88 -13.09 15.25
#